data_AF-A0A4D4MTJ4-F1
#
_entry.id   AF-A0A4D4MTJ4-F1
#
_cell.length_a   1.000
_cell.length_b   1.000
_cell.length_c   1.000
_cell.angle_alpha   90.00
_cell.angle_beta   90.00
_cell.angle_gamma   90.00
#
_symmetry.space_group_name_H-M   'P 1'
#
loop_
_entity.id
_entity.type
_entity.pdbx_description
1 polymer ?
#
loop_
_entity_poly.entity_id
_entity_poly.type
_entity_poly.pdbx_seq_one_letter_code
_entity_poly.pdbx_strand_id
1 'polypeptide(L)'
;MTAGHNGDTTLVTLTASGRSPVHWSARSGAPWLYLSRSSGTLEPGESFTIKVYVDHLREPVGPWHASVSVAPAGAVVTIDGYGTAGPPAPRPTPSHWTPPAPDPSATSPDPTPSDPPPTAEPTPTPTDPTPSDPPGSTPPSTDGGAPDPSS
;
A
#
# COMPACT_ATOMS: atom_id res chain seq x y z
N MET A 1 -5.22 8.42 30.21
CA MET A 1 -4.47 7.74 29.13
C MET A 1 -3.22 8.56 28.84
N THR A 2 -2.10 7.90 28.62
CA THR A 2 -0.85 8.54 28.17
C THR A 2 -0.22 7.72 27.05
N ALA A 3 0.58 8.36 26.20
CA ALA A 3 1.34 7.71 25.16
C ALA A 3 2.79 8.21 25.19
N GLY A 4 3.74 7.37 24.75
CA GLY A 4 5.15 7.71 24.65
C GLY A 4 5.92 6.68 23.83
N HIS A 5 7.16 6.98 23.43
CA HIS A 5 8.03 6.07 22.68
C HIS A 5 9.10 5.46 23.58
N ASN A 6 9.52 4.23 23.30
CA ASN A 6 10.64 3.55 23.96
C ASN A 6 11.52 2.81 22.93
N GLY A 7 12.43 3.55 22.30
CA GLY A 7 13.06 3.12 21.05
C GLY A 7 12.00 3.07 19.93
N ASP A 8 12.02 2.02 19.13
CA ASP A 8 11.12 1.85 17.96
C ASP A 8 9.70 1.37 18.33
N THR A 9 9.39 1.24 19.63
CA THR A 9 8.09 0.82 20.14
C THR A 9 7.31 2.03 20.69
N THR A 10 6.01 2.09 20.43
CA THR A 10 5.11 3.06 21.09
C THR A 10 4.38 2.38 22.25
N LEU A 11 4.38 3.03 23.41
CA LEU A 11 3.66 2.62 24.62
C LEU A 11 2.39 3.45 24.76
N VAL A 12 1.27 2.77 24.99
CA VAL A 12 -0.04 3.39 25.19
C VAL A 12 -0.63 2.89 26.51
N THR A 13 -0.62 3.74 27.53
CA THR A 13 -1.12 3.40 28.87
C THR A 13 -2.57 3.82 29.02
N LEU A 14 -3.42 2.82 29.20
CA LEU A 14 -4.82 2.94 29.59
C LEU A 14 -4.93 2.96 31.11
N THR A 15 -5.90 3.71 31.64
CA THR A 15 -6.21 3.78 33.08
C THR A 15 -7.72 3.91 33.24
N ALA A 16 -8.34 3.03 34.01
CA ALA A 16 -9.78 3.07 34.28
C ALA A 16 -10.08 3.98 35.49
N SER A 17 -10.19 5.30 35.24
CA SER A 17 -10.47 6.31 36.29
C SER A 17 -11.92 6.33 36.81
N GLY A 18 -12.77 5.40 36.35
CA GLY A 18 -14.16 5.25 36.79
C GLY A 18 -14.31 4.40 38.06
N ARG A 19 -15.57 4.19 38.49
CA ARG A 19 -15.94 3.31 39.63
C ARG A 19 -16.54 1.97 39.21
N SER A 20 -16.43 1.61 37.94
CA SER A 20 -16.96 0.36 37.38
C SER A 20 -15.95 -0.21 36.39
N PRO A 21 -15.92 -1.54 36.17
CA PRO A 21 -15.02 -2.16 35.20
C PRO A 21 -15.24 -1.59 33.79
N VAL A 22 -14.14 -1.37 33.07
CA VAL A 22 -14.15 -0.83 31.71
C VAL A 22 -13.69 -1.90 30.74
N HIS A 23 -14.62 -2.44 29.96
CA HIS A 23 -14.29 -3.22 28.76
C HIS A 23 -13.69 -2.27 27.71
N TRP A 24 -12.47 -2.53 27.29
CA TRP A 24 -11.74 -1.70 26.33
C TRP A 24 -11.37 -2.50 25.08
N SER A 25 -11.20 -1.78 23.98
CA SER A 25 -10.60 -2.32 22.76
C SER A 25 -9.74 -1.27 22.05
N ALA A 26 -8.73 -1.74 21.33
CA ALA A 26 -7.80 -0.95 20.55
C ALA A 26 -7.68 -1.51 19.13
N ARG A 27 -7.63 -0.63 18.12
CA ARG A 27 -7.48 -0.99 16.71
C ARG A 27 -6.42 -0.13 16.04
N SER A 28 -5.57 -0.76 15.25
CA SER A 28 -4.64 -0.05 14.36
C SER A 28 -5.35 0.33 13.05
N GLY A 29 -5.08 1.54 12.55
CA GLY A 29 -5.41 1.96 11.18
C GLY A 29 -4.38 1.50 10.14
N ALA A 30 -3.25 0.94 10.55
CA ALA A 30 -2.16 0.48 9.68
C ALA A 30 -1.94 -1.05 9.80
N PRO A 31 -1.88 -1.80 8.69
CA PRO A 31 -1.75 -3.27 8.71
C PRO A 31 -0.35 -3.77 9.08
N TRP A 32 0.65 -2.89 9.05
CA TRP A 32 2.03 -3.16 9.46
C TRP A 32 2.31 -2.78 10.92
N LEU A 33 1.30 -2.36 11.69
CA LEU A 33 1.39 -2.20 13.14
C LEU A 33 0.78 -3.39 13.88
N TYR A 34 1.47 -3.87 14.91
CA TYR A 34 1.00 -4.95 15.79
C TYR A 34 0.82 -4.47 17.23
N LEU A 35 -0.29 -4.83 17.87
CA LEU A 35 -0.60 -4.48 19.26
C LEU A 35 -0.34 -5.69 20.17
N SER A 36 0.35 -5.49 21.31
CA SER A 36 0.55 -6.56 22.30
C SER A 36 -0.75 -7.13 22.86
N ARG A 37 -1.82 -6.33 22.86
CA ARG A 37 -3.19 -6.73 23.21
C ARG A 37 -4.17 -5.71 22.61
N SER A 38 -5.23 -6.20 21.97
CA SER A 38 -6.26 -5.39 21.30
C SER A 38 -7.57 -5.26 22.08
N SER A 39 -7.75 -5.99 23.19
CA SER A 39 -8.93 -5.86 24.06
C SER A 39 -8.70 -6.43 25.47
N GLY A 40 -9.55 -6.02 26.40
CA GLY A 40 -9.59 -6.54 27.75
C GLY A 40 -10.64 -5.85 28.61
N THR A 41 -10.57 -6.10 29.92
CA THR A 41 -11.29 -5.35 30.94
C THR A 41 -10.24 -4.71 31.85
N LEU A 42 -10.54 -3.52 32.39
CA LEU A 42 -9.79 -2.90 33.47
C LEU A 42 -10.72 -2.66 34.66
N GLU A 43 -10.30 -3.09 35.84
CA GLU A 43 -10.98 -2.80 37.09
C GLU A 43 -10.83 -1.32 37.49
N PRO A 44 -11.69 -0.78 38.38
CA PRO A 44 -11.58 0.60 38.87
C PRO A 44 -10.18 0.93 39.42
N GLY A 45 -9.53 1.92 38.83
CA GLY A 45 -8.16 2.35 39.15
C GLY A 45 -7.04 1.54 38.47
N GLU A 46 -7.35 0.44 37.79
CA GLU A 46 -6.36 -0.38 37.09
C GLU A 46 -5.76 0.37 35.88
N SER A 47 -4.50 0.07 35.55
CA SER A 47 -3.83 0.56 34.34
C SER A 47 -3.14 -0.56 33.58
N PHE A 48 -3.15 -0.47 32.26
CA PHE A 48 -2.51 -1.42 31.35
C PHE A 48 -1.81 -0.70 30.20
N THR A 49 -0.58 -1.11 29.88
CA THR A 49 0.19 -0.55 28.78
C THR A 49 0.17 -1.48 27.56
N ILE A 50 -0.52 -1.04 26.51
CA ILE A 50 -0.41 -1.64 25.18
C ILE A 50 0.95 -1.24 24.60
N LYS A 51 1.66 -2.21 24.02
CA LYS A 51 2.86 -1.96 23.20
C LYS A 51 2.45 -2.04 21.73
N VAL A 52 2.86 -1.05 20.96
CA VAL A 52 2.63 -0.97 19.51
C VAL A 52 3.97 -1.16 18.82
N TYR A 53 4.04 -2.19 17.98
CA TYR A 53 5.23 -2.62 17.26
C TYR A 53 5.09 -2.34 15.77
N VAL A 54 6.19 -2.02 15.11
CA VAL A 54 6.29 -1.83 13.66
C VAL A 54 6.79 -3.12 13.01
N ASP A 55 6.10 -3.61 11.99
CA ASP A 55 6.59 -4.65 11.09
C ASP A 55 7.43 -4.01 9.97
N HIS A 56 8.74 -3.93 10.18
CA HIS A 56 9.69 -3.32 9.25
C HIS A 56 9.77 -3.99 7.86
N LEU A 57 9.18 -5.18 7.67
CA LEU A 57 9.04 -5.82 6.36
C LEU A 57 7.83 -5.31 5.57
N ARG A 58 6.92 -4.56 6.22
CA ARG A 58 5.64 -4.10 5.66
C ARG A 58 5.37 -2.61 5.84
N GLU A 59 6.21 -1.90 6.58
CA GLU A 59 6.10 -0.45 6.72
C GLU A 59 6.36 0.27 5.38
N PRO A 60 5.75 1.45 5.14
CA PRO A 60 5.99 2.21 3.92
C PRO A 60 7.42 2.73 3.85
N VAL A 61 8.00 2.74 2.64
CA VAL A 61 9.32 3.35 2.39
C VAL A 61 9.22 4.87 2.53
N GLY A 62 10.15 5.47 3.27
CA GLY A 62 10.12 6.90 3.54
C GLY A 62 9.25 7.27 4.74
N PRO A 63 8.88 8.55 4.91
CA PRO A 63 8.10 9.00 6.06
C PRO A 63 6.68 8.45 6.01
N TRP A 64 6.18 7.98 7.15
CA TRP A 64 4.83 7.47 7.29
C TRP A 64 4.13 8.01 8.53
N HIS A 65 2.80 7.93 8.50
CA HIS A 65 1.90 8.27 9.60
C HIS A 65 0.88 7.14 9.79
N ALA A 66 0.59 6.79 11.03
CA ALA A 66 -0.39 5.78 11.41
C ALA A 66 -1.17 6.20 12.65
N SER A 67 -2.24 5.49 12.98
CA SER A 67 -3.02 5.75 14.18
C SER A 67 -3.54 4.48 14.86
N VAL A 68 -3.70 4.56 16.18
CA VAL A 68 -4.35 3.54 17.01
C VAL A 68 -5.54 4.18 17.71
N SER A 69 -6.74 3.69 17.45
CA SER A 69 -7.98 4.13 18.12
C SER A 69 -8.28 3.24 19.32
N VAL A 70 -8.80 3.83 20.41
CA VAL A 70 -9.14 3.14 21.65
C VAL A 70 -10.58 3.46 22.08
N ALA A 71 -11.38 2.41 22.23
CA ALA A 71 -12.76 2.46 22.73
C ALA A 71 -12.83 1.97 24.20
N PRO A 72 -13.78 2.46 25.02
CA PRO A 72 -14.84 3.43 24.68
C PRO A 72 -14.38 4.90 24.74
N ALA A 73 -13.14 5.19 25.16
CA ALA A 73 -12.65 6.54 25.42
C ALA A 73 -12.61 7.48 24.19
N GLY A 74 -12.75 6.95 22.97
CA GLY A 74 -12.69 7.72 21.73
C GLY A 74 -11.28 8.28 21.43
N ALA A 75 -10.27 7.82 22.16
CA ALA A 75 -8.92 8.35 22.07
C ALA A 75 -8.19 7.79 20.84
N VAL A 76 -7.40 8.63 20.19
CA VAL A 76 -6.56 8.26 19.03
C VAL A 76 -5.12 8.64 19.34
N VAL A 77 -4.21 7.68 19.16
CA VAL A 77 -2.76 7.90 19.23
C VAL A 77 -2.23 7.92 17.81
N THR A 78 -1.70 9.05 17.36
CA THR A 78 -0.94 9.15 16.11
C THR A 78 0.48 8.66 16.35
N ILE A 79 1.05 7.95 15.36
CA ILE A 79 2.41 7.43 15.38
C ILE A 79 3.04 7.82 14.05
N ASP A 80 4.21 8.45 14.12
CA ASP A 80 4.99 8.89 12.98
C ASP A 80 6.31 8.10 12.92
N GLY A 81 6.82 7.84 11.72
CA GLY A 81 8.04 7.06 11.55
C GLY A 81 8.59 7.12 10.14
N TYR A 82 9.60 6.30 9.87
CA TYR A 82 10.31 6.30 8.59
C TYR A 82 10.78 4.90 8.23
N GLY A 83 10.23 4.32 7.16
CA GLY A 83 10.61 2.98 6.71
C GLY A 83 11.82 2.98 5.81
N THR A 84 12.72 2.03 6.04
CA THR A 84 14.03 1.92 5.36
C THR A 84 14.03 0.97 4.15
N ALA A 85 12.99 0.15 3.99
CA ALA A 85 12.92 -0.97 3.04
C ALA A 85 12.59 -0.55 1.60
N GLY A 86 13.41 0.33 0.99
CA GLY A 86 13.34 0.60 -0.44
C GLY A 86 13.55 -0.66 -1.28
N PRO A 87 12.98 -0.75 -2.51
CA PRO A 87 13.30 -1.84 -3.42
C PRO A 87 14.82 -1.85 -3.66
N PRO A 88 15.48 -3.03 -3.71
CA PRO A 88 16.91 -3.10 -3.97
C PRO A 88 17.21 -2.41 -5.30
N ALA A 89 18.19 -1.51 -5.30
CA ALA A 89 18.61 -0.83 -6.52
C ALA A 89 18.95 -1.88 -7.60
N PRO A 90 18.53 -1.67 -8.86
CA PRO A 90 18.82 -2.62 -9.92
C PRO A 90 20.33 -2.86 -9.97
N ARG A 91 20.74 -4.12 -9.79
CA ARG A 91 22.15 -4.51 -9.85
C ARG A 91 22.69 -4.05 -11.21
N PRO A 92 23.82 -3.32 -11.28
CA PRO A 92 24.42 -3.00 -12.56
C PRO A 92 24.66 -4.31 -13.31
N THR A 93 24.01 -4.45 -14.46
CA THR A 93 24.27 -5.57 -15.36
C THR A 93 25.74 -5.50 -15.73
N PRO A 94 26.52 -6.60 -15.62
CA PRO A 94 27.88 -6.58 -16.12
C PRO A 94 27.81 -6.31 -17.63
N SER A 95 28.44 -5.21 -18.06
CA SER A 95 28.65 -4.94 -19.48
C SER A 95 29.34 -6.15 -20.07
N HIS A 96 28.60 -6.91 -20.88
CA HIS A 96 29.17 -7.99 -21.66
C HIS A 96 30.16 -7.33 -22.62
N TRP A 97 31.45 -7.62 -22.41
CA TRP A 97 32.49 -7.24 -23.35
C TRP A 97 32.17 -7.91 -24.67
N THR A 98 31.61 -7.15 -25.61
CA THR A 98 31.54 -7.55 -27.01
C THR A 98 32.99 -7.61 -27.50
N PRO A 99 33.53 -8.79 -27.84
CA PRO A 99 34.83 -8.85 -28.49
C PRO A 99 34.74 -8.07 -29.81
N PRO A 100 35.76 -7.31 -30.20
CA PRO A 100 35.73 -6.60 -31.47
C PRO A 100 35.52 -7.60 -32.60
N ALA A 101 34.56 -7.32 -33.48
CA ALA A 101 34.40 -8.07 -34.71
C ALA A 101 35.70 -7.99 -35.53
N PRO A 102 36.11 -9.05 -36.24
CA PRO A 102 37.25 -8.96 -37.15
C PRO A 102 36.94 -7.94 -38.25
N ASP A 103 37.84 -6.98 -38.44
CA ASP A 103 37.75 -5.96 -39.48
C ASP A 103 37.64 -6.61 -40.87
N PRO A 104 36.58 -6.35 -41.66
CA PRO A 104 36.61 -6.65 -43.08
C PRO A 104 37.54 -5.64 -43.75
N SER A 105 38.70 -6.11 -44.21
CA SER A 105 39.72 -5.29 -44.89
C SER A 105 39.11 -4.35 -45.93
N ALA A 106 39.42 -3.05 -45.81
CA ALA A 106 38.90 -2.02 -46.69
C ALA A 106 39.33 -2.25 -48.16
N THR A 107 38.34 -2.39 -49.05
CA THR A 107 38.51 -2.26 -50.50
C THR A 107 37.44 -1.33 -51.07
N SER A 108 37.88 -0.35 -51.86
CA SER A 108 37.09 0.64 -52.62
C SER A 108 38.02 1.30 -53.65
N PRO A 109 37.54 1.95 -54.74
CA PRO A 109 36.18 2.00 -55.33
C PRO A 109 36.13 1.36 -56.76
N ASP A 110 35.00 0.83 -57.27
CA ASP A 110 33.93 1.48 -58.11
C ASP A 110 34.35 1.82 -59.57
N PRO A 111 33.50 2.04 -60.62
CA PRO A 111 32.03 1.87 -60.85
C PRO A 111 31.70 0.77 -61.92
N THR A 112 30.47 0.48 -62.40
CA THR A 112 29.53 1.29 -63.24
C THR A 112 28.18 0.50 -63.45
N PRO A 113 27.11 0.98 -64.14
CA PRO A 113 25.74 0.89 -63.60
C PRO A 113 24.75 0.03 -64.43
N SER A 114 23.54 -0.19 -63.89
CA SER A 114 22.32 -0.48 -64.68
C SER A 114 21.06 -0.07 -63.92
N ASP A 115 20.08 0.46 -64.68
CA ASP A 115 18.87 1.18 -64.22
C ASP A 115 17.67 0.22 -63.90
N PRO A 116 16.53 0.70 -63.36
CA PRO A 116 15.49 -0.13 -62.73
C PRO A 116 14.35 -0.57 -63.68
N PRO A 117 13.33 -1.28 -63.16
CA PRO A 117 12.05 -0.59 -62.89
C PRO A 117 11.35 -1.03 -61.57
N PRO A 118 10.29 -0.32 -61.11
CA PRO A 118 9.69 -0.48 -59.77
C PRO A 118 8.51 -1.45 -59.74
N THR A 119 8.07 -1.87 -58.54
CA THR A 119 6.66 -2.27 -58.29
C THR A 119 6.26 -2.12 -56.81
N ALA A 120 5.19 -1.36 -56.61
CA ALA A 120 4.19 -1.37 -55.52
C ALA A 120 4.62 -1.23 -54.04
N GLU A 121 4.05 -0.18 -53.44
CA GLU A 121 4.03 0.16 -52.03
C GLU A 121 2.81 -0.52 -51.32
N PRO A 122 2.26 -0.05 -50.18
CA PRO A 122 1.95 -0.91 -49.04
C PRO A 122 0.47 -1.34 -48.93
N THR A 123 0.14 -2.20 -47.97
CA THR A 123 -1.12 -2.07 -47.18
C THR A 123 -1.00 -2.82 -45.85
N PRO A 124 -0.87 -2.13 -44.69
CA PRO A 124 -1.34 -2.65 -43.43
C PRO A 124 -2.87 -2.50 -43.35
N THR A 125 -3.59 -3.55 -42.94
CA THR A 125 -5.00 -3.43 -42.54
C THR A 125 -5.09 -3.38 -41.02
N PRO A 126 -5.29 -2.20 -40.40
CA PRO A 126 -5.68 -2.12 -39.00
C PRO A 126 -7.16 -2.48 -38.87
N THR A 127 -7.48 -3.51 -38.09
CA THR A 127 -8.85 -3.70 -37.56
C THR A 127 -8.89 -3.09 -36.17
N ASP A 128 -9.49 -1.90 -36.09
CA ASP A 128 -9.74 -1.15 -34.85
C ASP A 128 -10.73 -1.92 -33.93
N PRO A 129 -10.62 -1.83 -32.60
CA PRO A 129 -11.49 -2.56 -31.67
C PRO A 129 -12.94 -2.07 -31.69
N THR A 130 -13.90 -3.02 -31.63
CA THR A 130 -15.28 -2.70 -31.25
C THR A 130 -15.38 -2.54 -29.73
N PRO A 131 -15.77 -1.37 -29.20
CA PRO A 131 -16.06 -1.19 -27.78
C PRO A 131 -17.49 -1.67 -27.47
N SER A 132 -17.64 -2.43 -26.38
CA SER A 132 -18.94 -2.69 -25.75
C SER A 132 -18.95 -2.09 -24.35
N ASP A 133 -19.47 -0.86 -24.25
CA ASP A 133 -19.78 -0.19 -22.98
C ASP A 133 -21.16 -0.64 -22.45
N PRO A 134 -21.43 -0.65 -21.13
CA PRO A 134 -22.55 -1.40 -20.56
C PRO A 134 -23.80 -0.56 -20.25
N PRO A 135 -24.97 -1.22 -20.16
CA PRO A 135 -26.06 -0.80 -19.27
C PRO A 135 -26.29 -1.86 -18.17
N GLY A 136 -26.55 -1.48 -16.91
CA GLY A 136 -26.71 -0.13 -16.39
C GLY A 136 -26.93 -0.08 -14.88
N SER A 137 -27.50 1.04 -14.42
CA SER A 137 -27.50 1.52 -13.03
C SER A 137 -28.34 0.72 -12.03
N THR A 138 -27.87 0.70 -10.78
CA THR A 138 -28.64 0.57 -9.52
C THR A 138 -29.29 1.91 -9.14
N PRO A 139 -30.03 2.04 -8.00
CA PRO A 139 -31.02 1.16 -7.34
C PRO A 139 -32.41 1.87 -7.48
N PRO A 140 -33.31 2.09 -6.49
CA PRO A 140 -33.63 1.44 -5.20
C PRO A 140 -35.12 1.06 -5.00
N SER A 141 -35.42 0.38 -3.87
CA SER A 141 -36.75 0.40 -3.22
C SER A 141 -36.62 0.28 -1.70
N THR A 142 -36.71 1.41 -1.00
CA THR A 142 -36.96 1.48 0.45
C THR A 142 -38.35 2.02 0.68
N ASP A 143 -39.28 1.14 1.06
CA ASP A 143 -40.60 1.42 1.65
C ASP A 143 -41.10 0.07 2.21
N GLY A 144 -41.80 -0.05 3.34
CA GLY A 144 -42.22 0.90 4.36
C GLY A 144 -43.05 0.09 5.37
N GLY A 145 -42.64 0.00 6.63
CA GLY A 145 -43.24 -0.92 7.61
C GLY A 145 -43.15 -0.38 9.04
N ALA A 146 -44.31 -0.08 9.62
CA ALA A 146 -44.45 0.67 10.88
C ALA A 146 -44.07 -0.13 12.15
N PRO A 147 -43.75 0.55 13.27
CA PRO A 147 -43.46 -0.11 14.55
C PRO A 147 -44.74 -0.59 15.26
N ASP A 148 -44.62 -1.67 16.02
CA ASP A 148 -45.66 -2.21 16.90
C ASP A 148 -45.20 -2.11 18.38
N PRO A 149 -45.87 -1.30 19.21
CA PRO A 149 -45.68 -1.29 20.65
C PRO A 149 -46.90 -1.88 21.38
N SER A 150 -46.72 -3.00 22.07
CA SER A 150 -47.73 -3.57 22.99
C SER A 150 -47.11 -3.85 24.37
N SER A 151 -47.92 -3.62 25.41
CA SER A 151 -47.58 -3.54 26.84
C SER A 151 -47.10 -4.83 27.51
#